data_AF-A0A383ABU2-F1
#
_entry.id   AF-A0A383ABU2-F1
#
_cell.length_a   1.000
_cell.length_b   1.000
_cell.length_c   1.000
_cell.angle_alpha   90.00
_cell.angle_beta   90.00
_cell.angle_gamma   90.00
#
_symmetry.space_group_name_H-M   'P 1'
#
loop_
_entity.id
_entity.type
_entity.pdbx_description
1 polymer ?
#
loop_
_entity_poly.entity_id
_entity_poly.type
_entity_poly.pdbx_seq_one_letter_code
_entity_poly.pdbx_strand_id
1 'polypeptide(L)'
;VDGASFNVERMYQAADGGGYSLATELADYLARKGVPFRQAHGIVTELTRYAAKVEKRFDEMTLEDYRRFSPEFDEDILGTTVTSALEARDVPGGTAPSQVARMLKRAKDRLGL
;
A
#
# COMPACT_ATOMS: atom_id res chain seq x y z
N VAL A 1 -24.39 -10.28 -12.76
CA VAL A 1 -22.96 -10.62 -12.58
C VAL A 1 -22.63 -12.01 -13.09
N ASP A 2 -23.58 -12.93 -13.13
CA ASP A 2 -23.42 -14.23 -13.81
C ASP A 2 -23.02 -14.01 -15.27
N GLY A 3 -21.76 -14.31 -15.61
CA GLY A 3 -21.16 -14.07 -16.93
C GLY A 3 -20.00 -13.07 -16.93
N ALA A 4 -19.74 -12.36 -15.83
CA ALA A 4 -18.54 -11.55 -15.70
C ALA A 4 -17.30 -12.43 -15.46
N SER A 5 -16.20 -12.10 -16.12
CA SER A 5 -14.88 -12.68 -15.86
C SER A 5 -13.89 -11.58 -15.46
N PHE A 6 -12.96 -11.92 -14.58
CA PHE A 6 -11.96 -11.00 -14.06
C PHE A 6 -10.57 -11.46 -14.46
N ASN A 7 -9.80 -10.57 -15.08
CA ASN A 7 -8.38 -10.81 -15.34
C ASN A 7 -7.59 -10.43 -14.08
N VAL A 8 -7.47 -11.38 -13.15
CA VAL A 8 -6.81 -11.20 -11.85
C VAL A 8 -5.38 -10.72 -12.01
N GLU A 9 -4.64 -11.30 -12.95
CA GLU A 9 -3.25 -10.93 -13.22
C GLU A 9 -3.16 -9.47 -13.65
N ARG A 10 -3.95 -9.04 -14.64
CA ARG A 10 -3.94 -7.65 -15.11
C ARG A 10 -4.34 -6.66 -14.01
N MET A 11 -5.30 -7.03 -13.15
CA MET A 11 -5.71 -6.18 -12.03
C MET A 11 -4.59 -6.05 -10.99
N TYR A 12 -3.90 -7.15 -10.67
CA TYR A 12 -2.76 -7.14 -9.76
C TYR A 12 -1.62 -6.30 -10.33
N GLN A 13 -1.22 -6.53 -11.59
CA GLN A 13 -0.18 -5.76 -12.26
C GLN A 13 -0.52 -4.27 -12.35
N ALA A 14 -1.80 -3.90 -12.46
CA ALA A 14 -2.19 -2.49 -12.43
C ALA A 14 -2.08 -1.87 -11.02
N ALA A 15 -2.30 -2.64 -9.97
CA ALA A 15 -2.15 -2.20 -8.58
C ALA A 15 -0.67 -2.14 -8.15
N ASP A 16 0.13 -3.10 -8.61
CA ASP A 16 1.53 -3.35 -8.23
C ASP A 16 2.55 -2.67 -9.17
N GLY A 17 2.29 -2.70 -10.48
CA GLY A 17 3.22 -2.32 -11.55
C GLY A 17 3.12 -0.88 -12.06
N GLY A 18 2.49 0.04 -11.30
CA GLY A 18 2.01 1.33 -11.82
C GLY A 18 2.62 2.61 -11.24
N GLY A 19 3.70 2.54 -10.47
CA GLY A 19 4.47 3.73 -10.09
C GLY A 19 4.56 3.90 -8.60
N TYR A 20 3.51 4.42 -7.94
CA TYR A 20 3.66 4.94 -6.58
C TYR A 20 2.38 4.78 -5.74
N SER A 21 1.55 3.78 -6.03
CA SER A 21 0.30 3.51 -5.30
C SER A 21 0.52 3.30 -3.80
N LEU A 22 1.69 2.77 -3.41
CA LEU A 22 2.11 2.57 -2.02
C LEU A 22 2.68 3.84 -1.35
N ALA A 23 2.67 5.01 -2.01
CA ALA A 23 3.18 6.26 -1.42
C ALA A 23 2.46 6.62 -0.12
N THR A 24 1.14 6.40 -0.06
CA THR A 24 0.38 6.61 1.17
C THR A 24 0.85 5.68 2.30
N GLU A 25 1.19 4.43 1.99
CA GLU A 25 1.71 3.47 2.98
C GLU A 25 3.07 3.92 3.53
N LEU A 26 3.95 4.46 2.67
CA LEU A 26 5.22 5.04 3.10
C LEU A 26 5.03 6.25 4.03
N ALA A 27 4.03 7.08 3.77
CA ALA A 27 3.72 8.23 4.62
C ALA A 27 3.14 7.77 5.97
N ASP A 28 2.23 6.81 5.95
CA ASP A 28 1.67 6.18 7.15
C ASP A 28 2.76 5.49 7.98
N TYR A 29 3.72 4.83 7.33
CA TYR A 29 4.89 4.19 7.97
C TYR A 29 5.71 5.21 8.76
N LEU A 30 6.10 6.32 8.13
CA LEU A 30 6.87 7.39 8.81
C LEU A 30 6.04 8.02 9.93
N ALA A 31 4.74 8.21 9.72
CA ALA A 31 3.84 8.74 10.74
C ALA A 31 3.74 7.83 11.97
N ARG A 32 3.69 6.50 11.76
CA ARG A 32 3.74 5.51 12.85
C ARG A 32 5.05 5.54 13.63
N LYS A 33 6.15 5.95 12.98
CA LYS A 33 7.45 6.19 13.64
C LYS A 33 7.58 7.56 14.31
N GLY A 34 6.53 8.37 14.30
CA GLY A 34 6.47 9.65 15.01
C GLY A 34 6.79 10.86 14.14
N VAL A 35 7.03 10.70 12.85
CA VAL A 35 7.19 11.84 11.92
C VAL A 35 5.82 12.52 11.73
N PRO A 36 5.67 13.83 11.94
CA PRO A 36 4.41 14.52 11.67
C PRO A 36 3.92 14.27 10.25
N PHE A 37 2.64 13.91 10.07
CA PHE A 37 2.12 13.44 8.78
C PHE A 37 2.41 14.39 7.61
N ARG A 38 2.33 15.71 7.83
CA ARG A 38 2.68 16.71 6.81
C ARG A 38 4.15 16.57 6.34
N GLN A 39 5.07 16.32 7.26
CA GLN A 39 6.48 16.10 6.96
C GLN A 39 6.68 14.73 6.28
N ALA A 40 6.04 13.68 6.79
CA ALA A 40 6.07 12.35 6.17
C ALA A 40 5.60 12.39 4.70
N HIS A 41 4.45 13.05 4.44
CA HIS A 41 3.94 13.25 3.08
C HIS A 41 4.94 14.03 2.20
N GLY A 42 5.59 15.06 2.73
CA GLY A 42 6.63 15.81 2.01
C GLY A 42 7.84 14.95 1.63
N ILE A 43 8.35 14.17 2.60
CA ILE A 43 9.45 13.21 2.39
C ILE A 43 9.10 12.23 1.27
N VAL A 44 7.91 11.63 1.33
CA VAL A 44 7.48 10.64 0.33
C VAL A 44 7.23 11.27 -1.04
N THR A 45 6.79 12.54 -1.09
CA THR A 45 6.65 13.26 -2.37
C THR A 45 8.00 13.40 -3.07
N GLU A 46 9.05 13.79 -2.33
CA GLU A 46 10.40 13.92 -2.89
C GLU A 46 11.00 12.55 -3.24
N LEU A 47 10.77 11.53 -2.41
CA LEU A 47 11.16 10.16 -2.70
C LEU A 47 10.50 9.64 -3.99
N THR A 48 9.21 9.88 -4.15
CA THR A 48 8.43 9.52 -5.35
C THR A 48 8.98 10.19 -6.59
N ARG A 49 9.30 11.50 -6.52
CA ARG A 49 9.92 12.25 -7.62
C ARG A 49 11.29 11.69 -7.99
N TYR A 50 12.10 11.33 -7.00
CA TYR A 50 13.40 10.72 -7.22
C TYR A 50 13.27 9.36 -7.90
N ALA A 51 12.41 8.48 -7.37
CA ALA A 51 12.15 7.16 -7.92
C ALA A 51 11.70 7.26 -9.39
N ALA A 52 10.82 8.22 -9.71
CA ALA A 52 10.38 8.48 -11.09
C ALA A 52 11.51 8.94 -11.99
N LYS A 53 12.39 9.82 -11.49
CA LYS A 53 13.56 10.32 -12.23
C LYS A 53 14.58 9.22 -12.54
N VAL A 54 14.76 8.26 -11.64
CA VAL A 54 15.69 7.13 -11.84
C VAL A 54 15.01 5.90 -12.42
N GLU A 55 13.75 6.03 -12.87
CA GLU A 55 12.94 4.96 -13.47
C GLU A 55 12.87 3.70 -12.60
N LYS A 56 12.74 3.89 -11.28
CA LYS A 56 12.57 2.81 -10.31
C LYS A 56 11.19 2.87 -9.64
N ARG A 57 10.66 1.70 -9.36
CA ARG A 57 9.58 1.46 -8.41
C ARG A 57 10.11 1.43 -6.98
N PHE A 58 9.22 1.53 -6.00
CA PHE A 58 9.59 1.47 -4.58
C PHE A 58 10.26 0.15 -4.19
N ASP A 59 9.82 -0.98 -4.73
CA ASP A 59 10.43 -2.30 -4.47
C ASP A 59 11.78 -2.51 -5.17
N GLU A 60 12.19 -1.60 -6.06
CA GLU A 60 13.51 -1.58 -6.71
C GLU A 60 14.49 -0.61 -6.02
N MET A 61 14.02 0.09 -4.98
CA MET A 61 14.84 1.00 -4.18
C MET A 61 15.58 0.24 -3.07
N THR A 62 16.83 0.61 -2.83
CA THR A 62 17.59 0.08 -1.70
C THR A 62 17.20 0.80 -0.40
N LEU A 63 17.48 0.20 0.76
CA LEU A 63 17.33 0.89 2.05
C LEU A 63 18.14 2.20 2.10
N GLU A 64 19.31 2.22 1.45
CA GLU A 64 20.12 3.45 1.34
C GLU A 64 19.37 4.54 0.55
N ASP A 65 18.73 4.18 -0.56
CA ASP A 65 17.92 5.12 -1.34
C ASP A 65 16.78 5.71 -0.49
N TYR A 66 16.10 4.91 0.33
CA TYR A 66 15.10 5.38 1.29
C TYR A 66 15.70 6.32 2.35
N ARG A 67 16.81 5.91 2.96
CA ARG A 67 17.48 6.66 4.04
C ARG A 67 18.05 8.00 3.60
N ARG A 68 18.25 8.23 2.30
CA ARG A 68 18.55 9.57 1.75
C ARG A 68 17.44 10.59 2.01
N PHE A 69 16.19 10.14 2.17
CA PHE A 69 15.04 11.02 2.39
C PHE A 69 14.63 11.10 3.87
N SER A 70 14.85 10.05 4.65
CA SER A 70 14.63 10.07 6.10
C SER A 70 15.40 8.96 6.82
N PRO A 71 16.10 9.24 7.93
CA PRO A 71 16.77 8.21 8.73
C PRO A 71 15.78 7.22 9.38
N GLU A 72 14.49 7.58 9.43
CA GLU A 72 13.43 6.76 10.04
C GLU A 72 13.02 5.54 9.18
N PHE A 73 13.54 5.40 7.96
CA PHE A 73 13.35 4.18 7.17
C PHE A 73 14.28 3.05 7.66
N ASP A 74 13.70 1.88 7.91
CA ASP A 74 14.40 0.64 8.31
C ASP A 74 14.14 -0.49 7.32
N GLU A 75 14.83 -1.63 7.50
CA GLU A 75 14.78 -2.79 6.59
C GLU A 75 13.36 -3.31 6.31
N ASP A 76 12.44 -3.16 7.26
CA ASP A 76 11.05 -3.57 7.13
C ASP A 76 10.30 -2.85 6.01
N ILE A 77 10.77 -1.67 5.57
CA ILE A 77 10.16 -0.97 4.44
C ILE A 77 10.26 -1.72 3.13
N LEU A 78 11.31 -2.53 2.95
CA LEU A 78 11.53 -3.31 1.74
C LEU A 78 10.51 -4.44 1.57
N GLY A 79 9.80 -4.79 2.64
CA GLY A 79 8.69 -5.75 2.62
C GLY A 79 7.33 -5.14 2.26
N THR A 80 7.26 -3.84 1.96
CA THR A 80 5.99 -3.16 1.65
C THR A 80 5.51 -3.55 0.26
N THR A 81 4.38 -4.25 0.19
CA THR A 81 3.75 -4.74 -1.04
C THR A 81 2.27 -4.30 -1.09
N VAL A 82 1.62 -4.48 -2.24
CA VAL A 82 0.16 -4.32 -2.35
C VAL A 82 -0.56 -5.22 -1.35
N THR A 83 -0.09 -6.45 -1.16
CA THR A 83 -0.68 -7.40 -0.20
C THR A 83 -0.56 -6.90 1.23
N SER A 84 0.63 -6.46 1.66
CA SER A 84 0.82 -5.94 3.03
C SER A 84 0.00 -4.66 3.26
N ALA A 85 -0.16 -3.81 2.24
CA ALA A 85 -1.01 -2.62 2.30
C ALA A 85 -2.48 -2.98 2.52
N LEU A 86 -2.99 -4.00 1.81
CA LEU A 86 -4.36 -4.49 2.01
C LEU A 86 -4.55 -5.06 3.42
N GLU A 87 -3.61 -5.88 3.89
CA GLU A 87 -3.63 -6.46 5.24
C GLU A 87 -3.59 -5.40 6.34
N ALA A 88 -2.81 -4.33 6.15
CA ALA A 88 -2.69 -3.23 7.11
C ALA A 88 -4.00 -2.45 7.34
N ARG A 89 -4.97 -2.54 6.41
CA ARG A 89 -6.30 -1.90 6.54
C ARG A 89 -7.29 -2.81 7.29
N ASP A 90 -6.83 -3.47 8.36
CA ASP A 90 -7.65 -4.33 9.24
C ASP A 90 -8.45 -3.49 10.26
N VAL A 91 -9.34 -2.65 9.74
CA VAL A 91 -10.27 -1.83 10.51
C VAL A 91 -11.69 -2.10 10.06
N PRO A 92 -12.72 -1.83 10.88
CA PRO A 92 -14.11 -2.02 10.45
C PRO A 92 -14.40 -1.31 9.12
N GLY A 93 -14.74 -2.09 8.09
CA GLY A 93 -14.99 -1.59 6.73
C GLY A 93 -13.76 -1.42 5.85
N GLY A 94 -12.56 -1.78 6.32
CA GLY A 94 -11.33 -1.77 5.55
C GLY A 94 -11.20 -2.93 4.57
N THR A 95 -10.10 -2.92 3.80
CA THR A 95 -9.85 -3.83 2.68
C THR A 95 -9.07 -5.09 3.06
N ALA A 96 -8.71 -5.26 4.34
CA ALA A 96 -8.06 -6.48 4.78
C ALA A 96 -8.92 -7.72 4.45
N PRO A 97 -8.34 -8.84 3.98
CA PRO A 97 -9.10 -10.03 3.62
C PRO A 97 -10.02 -10.54 4.75
N SER A 98 -9.57 -10.42 6.00
CA SER A 98 -10.37 -10.70 7.21
C SER A 98 -11.62 -9.84 7.31
N GLN A 99 -11.52 -8.53 7.04
CA GLN A 99 -12.62 -7.58 7.07
C GLN A 99 -13.59 -7.82 5.90
N VAL A 100 -13.07 -8.08 4.71
CA VAL A 100 -13.89 -8.41 3.53
C VAL A 100 -14.70 -9.69 3.78
N ALA A 101 -14.06 -10.74 4.32
CA ALA A 101 -14.75 -11.98 4.68
C ALA A 101 -15.86 -11.74 5.73
N ARG A 102 -15.57 -10.94 6.76
CA ARG A 102 -16.55 -10.56 7.78
C ARG A 102 -17.73 -9.78 7.20
N MET A 103 -17.47 -8.83 6.31
CA MET A 103 -18.52 -8.03 5.66
C MET A 103 -19.36 -8.87 4.69
N LEU A 104 -18.74 -9.78 3.95
CA LEU A 104 -19.44 -10.71 3.08
C LEU A 104 -20.40 -11.59 3.88
N LYS A 105 -19.95 -12.15 5.01
CA LYS A 105 -20.81 -12.93 5.90
C LYS A 105 -22.00 -12.10 6.39
N ARG A 106 -21.75 -10.89 6.89
CA ARG A 106 -22.81 -9.99 7.37
C ARG A 106 -23.82 -9.65 6.27
N ALA A 107 -23.35 -9.44 5.03
CA ALA A 107 -24.21 -9.17 3.89
C ALA A 107 -25.11 -10.37 3.56
N LYS A 108 -24.55 -11.59 3.58
CA LYS A 108 -25.31 -12.84 3.39
C LYS A 108 -26.37 -13.02 4.47
N ASP A 109 -25.99 -12.90 5.74
CA ASP A 109 -26.92 -13.00 6.87
C ASP A 109 -28.11 -12.01 6.73
N ARG A 110 -27.85 -10.77 6.28
CA ARG A 110 -28.89 -9.74 6.08
C ARG A 110 -29.83 -10.05 4.91
N LEU A 111 -29.34 -10.73 3.88
CA LEU A 111 -30.10 -11.10 2.69
C LEU A 111 -30.78 -12.47 2.82
N GLY A 112 -30.52 -13.22 3.90
CA GLY A 112 -30.99 -14.59 4.06
C GLY A 112 -30.31 -15.58 3.10
N LEU A 113 -29.05 -15.32 2.74
CA LEU A 113 -28.21 -16.17 1.87
C LEU A 113 -27.21 -17.01 2.67
#